data_AF-A0AAW0GDD5-F1
#
_entry.id   AF-A0AAW0GDD5-F1
#
_cell.length_a   1.000
_cell.length_b   1.000
_cell.length_c   1.000
_cell.angle_alpha   90.00
_cell.angle_beta   90.00
_cell.angle_gamma   90.00
#
_symmetry.space_group_name_H-M   'P 1'
#
loop_
_entity.id
_entity.type
_entity.pdbx_description
1 polymer ?
#
loop_
_entity_poly.entity_id
_entity_poly.type
_entity_poly.pdbx_seq_one_letter_code
_entity_poly.pdbx_strand_id
1 'polypeptide(L)'
;MDTHVQPDVIMGTEQDLPFCILTQLEVDDDYVFEMASDVLTAYKRADKKVRPVPGVFPEEDRVLCHFPEDPLLSLPKLTMHPPEFIPNGRLTQERLDEMNINPDKYLWPEEEKLFKWVLQLNQDSLVFEEEHCGTL
;
A
#
# COMPACT_ATOMS: atom_id res chain seq x y z
N MET A 1 -67.32 28.79 28.90
CA MET A 1 -67.59 27.65 28.02
C MET A 1 -66.36 26.73 28.05
N ASP A 2 -65.93 26.35 29.24
CA ASP A 2 -66.51 25.31 30.11
C ASP A 2 -66.15 23.93 29.59
N THR A 3 -65.09 23.32 30.12
CA THR A 3 -65.04 22.38 31.27
C THR A 3 -65.41 20.95 30.91
N HIS A 4 -64.46 20.05 31.21
CA HIS A 4 -64.66 18.75 31.87
C HIS A 4 -65.20 17.62 30.95
N VAL A 5 -64.78 16.36 31.00
CA VAL A 5 -64.38 15.46 32.10
C VAL A 5 -63.63 14.27 31.45
N GLN A 6 -62.54 13.78 32.07
CA GLN A 6 -61.92 12.48 31.76
C GLN A 6 -62.79 11.31 32.27
N PRO A 7 -62.54 10.05 31.88
CA PRO A 7 -61.84 9.25 32.89
C PRO A 7 -60.90 8.15 32.34
N ASP A 8 -59.94 7.84 33.21
CA ASP A 8 -59.07 6.67 33.24
C ASP A 8 -59.82 5.33 33.16
N VAL A 9 -59.12 4.24 32.75
CA VAL A 9 -59.02 2.94 33.46
C VAL A 9 -58.20 1.92 32.65
N ILE A 10 -56.97 1.72 33.14
CA ILE A 10 -56.11 0.54 33.30
C ILE A 10 -56.54 -0.85 32.75
N MET A 11 -55.58 -1.55 32.11
CA MET A 11 -55.06 -2.91 32.43
C MET A 11 -54.82 -3.79 31.19
N GLY A 12 -53.58 -4.25 30.99
CA GLY A 12 -53.34 -5.56 30.38
C GLY A 12 -52.10 -5.70 29.50
N THR A 13 -51.15 -6.51 29.99
CA THR A 13 -50.23 -7.41 29.25
C THR A 13 -49.10 -6.75 28.44
N GLU A 14 -47.89 -6.58 28.98
CA GLU A 14 -46.81 -7.57 29.15
C GLU A 14 -46.04 -7.83 27.84
N GLN A 15 -44.70 -7.68 27.90
CA GLN A 15 -43.67 -7.84 26.84
C GLN A 15 -43.51 -6.57 25.96
N ASP A 16 -42.49 -5.73 26.04
CA ASP A 16 -41.05 -5.96 26.22
C ASP A 16 -40.40 -4.81 27.02
N LEU A 17 -39.54 -5.18 27.97
CA LEU A 17 -38.82 -4.25 28.84
C LEU A 17 -37.78 -3.42 28.05
N PRO A 18 -37.88 -2.08 27.99
CA PRO A 18 -36.76 -1.26 27.61
C PRO A 18 -35.77 -1.16 28.77
N PHE A 19 -34.52 -1.45 28.43
CA PHE A 19 -33.33 -0.70 28.84
C PHE A 19 -33.25 -0.28 30.32
N CYS A 20 -32.46 -1.06 31.06
CA CYS A 20 -31.66 -0.58 32.19
C CYS A 20 -32.45 -0.04 33.39
N ILE A 21 -32.85 -0.95 34.29
CA ILE A 21 -33.04 -0.59 35.69
C ILE A 21 -31.67 -0.68 36.39
N LEU A 22 -31.48 0.25 37.34
CA LEU A 22 -30.55 0.27 38.47
C LEU A 22 -29.28 1.06 38.20
N THR A 23 -28.92 2.11 38.93
CA THR A 23 -29.47 2.73 40.14
C THR A 23 -28.69 4.03 40.29
N GLN A 24 -29.34 5.15 40.59
CA GLN A 24 -28.66 6.28 41.22
C GLN A 24 -28.19 5.81 42.60
N LEU A 25 -26.91 5.44 42.69
CA LEU A 25 -26.18 5.45 43.94
C LEU A 25 -24.99 6.37 43.67
N GLU A 26 -25.00 7.52 44.33
CA GLU A 26 -23.81 8.35 44.49
C GLU A 26 -22.77 7.48 45.17
N VAL A 27 -21.81 7.00 44.38
CA VAL A 27 -20.66 6.23 44.85
C VAL A 27 -19.46 7.12 44.56
N ASP A 28 -18.75 7.47 45.63
CA ASP A 28 -17.59 8.35 45.63
C ASP A 28 -16.61 8.00 44.49
N ASP A 29 -16.21 9.03 43.71
CA ASP A 29 -15.43 8.98 42.47
C ASP A 29 -14.04 8.30 42.59
N ASP A 30 -13.65 7.89 43.80
CA ASP A 30 -12.30 7.38 44.07
C ASP A 30 -12.22 5.84 44.02
N TYR A 31 -13.34 5.14 43.84
CA TYR A 31 -13.41 3.67 43.93
C TYR A 31 -13.96 2.98 42.66
N VAL A 32 -13.73 3.55 41.47
CA VAL A 32 -14.13 2.94 40.18
C VAL A 32 -12.91 2.54 39.31
N PHE A 33 -11.69 2.76 39.78
CA PHE A 33 -10.50 2.62 38.93
C PHE A 33 -9.95 1.18 38.79
N GLU A 34 -10.37 0.21 39.61
CA GLU A 34 -9.65 -1.08 39.71
C GLU A 34 -10.50 -2.35 39.53
N MET A 35 -11.70 -2.26 38.95
CA MET A 35 -12.53 -3.45 38.66
C MET A 35 -13.12 -3.46 37.24
N ALA A 36 -12.45 -2.83 36.27
CA ALA A 36 -12.82 -2.86 34.85
C ALA A 36 -11.67 -3.33 33.93
N SER A 37 -10.73 -4.15 34.43
CA SER A 37 -9.63 -4.68 33.62
C SER A 37 -9.95 -5.96 32.87
N ASP A 38 -10.96 -6.72 33.29
CA ASP A 38 -11.14 -8.10 32.81
C ASP A 38 -12.34 -8.21 31.86
N VAL A 39 -12.45 -7.28 30.91
CA VAL A 39 -13.16 -7.58 29.66
C VAL A 39 -12.23 -8.48 28.85
N LEU A 40 -12.57 -9.77 28.78
CA LEU A 40 -11.87 -10.83 28.03
C LEU A 40 -11.91 -10.56 26.52
N THR A 41 -11.27 -9.48 26.08
CA THR A 41 -11.01 -9.18 24.68
C THR A 41 -9.69 -9.86 24.30
N ALA A 42 -9.64 -10.54 23.15
CA ALA A 42 -8.46 -11.28 22.71
C ALA A 42 -7.22 -10.39 22.46
N TYR A 43 -7.39 -9.07 22.44
CA TYR A 43 -6.36 -8.11 22.07
C TYR A 43 -6.28 -6.94 23.06
N LYS A 44 -5.07 -6.39 23.23
CA LYS A 44 -4.85 -5.17 24.01
C LYS A 44 -5.47 -3.96 23.31
N ARG A 45 -6.11 -3.09 24.09
CA ARG A 45 -6.65 -1.81 23.61
C ARG A 45 -5.53 -0.90 23.07
N ALA A 46 -5.88 -0.06 22.11
CA ALA A 46 -4.94 0.85 21.44
C ALA A 46 -4.27 1.85 22.39
N ASP A 47 -4.99 2.32 23.42
CA ASP A 47 -4.45 3.21 24.47
C ASP A 47 -3.41 2.51 25.36
N LYS A 48 -3.45 1.17 25.43
CA LYS A 48 -2.49 0.32 26.15
C LYS A 48 -1.42 -0.29 25.23
N LYS A 49 -1.33 0.17 23.97
CA LYS A 49 -0.36 -0.34 23.00
C LYS A 49 1.04 0.18 23.34
N VAL A 50 1.90 -0.71 23.79
CA VAL A 50 3.33 -0.42 23.95
C VAL A 50 3.98 -0.43 22.57
N ARG A 51 4.68 0.66 22.23
CA ARG A 51 5.50 0.73 21.03
C ARG A 51 6.89 0.16 21.37
N PRO A 52 7.37 -0.88 20.66
CA PRO A 52 8.72 -1.36 20.89
C PRO A 52 9.72 -0.25 20.59
N VAL A 53 10.78 -0.16 21.41
CA VAL A 53 11.91 0.71 21.11
C VAL A 53 12.64 0.12 19.92
N PRO A 54 12.91 0.88 18.84
CA PRO A 54 13.68 0.39 17.71
C PRO A 54 15.06 -0.05 18.19
N GLY A 55 15.36 -1.35 18.07
CA GLY A 55 16.70 -1.89 18.33
C GLY A 55 17.62 -1.65 17.15
N VAL A 56 18.94 -1.73 17.39
CA VAL A 56 19.92 -1.79 16.29
C VAL A 56 19.77 -3.13 15.59
N PHE A 57 19.67 -3.12 14.26
CA PHE A 57 19.61 -4.35 13.47
C PHE A 57 20.92 -5.12 13.63
N PRO A 58 20.87 -6.38 14.12
CA PRO A 58 22.07 -7.12 14.47
C PRO A 58 22.94 -7.41 13.23
N GLU A 59 24.26 -7.44 13.44
CA GLU A 59 25.25 -7.61 12.36
C GLU A 59 25.09 -8.95 11.64
N GLU A 60 24.76 -9.99 12.40
CA GLU A 60 24.59 -11.37 11.95
C GLU A 60 23.38 -11.57 11.03
N ASP A 61 22.36 -10.71 11.13
CA ASP A 61 21.19 -10.74 10.24
C ASP A 61 21.34 -9.81 9.03
N ARG A 62 22.50 -9.15 8.86
CA ARG A 62 22.74 -8.25 7.72
C ARG A 62 22.60 -8.99 6.40
N VAL A 63 21.71 -8.48 5.56
CA VAL A 63 21.58 -8.93 4.18
C VAL A 63 22.81 -8.49 3.41
N LEU A 64 23.70 -9.44 3.11
CA LEU A 64 24.87 -9.22 2.27
C LEU A 64 24.50 -9.45 0.81
N CYS A 65 24.58 -8.40 0.00
CA CYS A 65 24.51 -8.55 -1.46
C CYS A 65 25.89 -8.99 -1.96
N HIS A 66 26.01 -10.25 -2.37
CA HIS A 66 27.25 -10.82 -2.89
C HIS A 66 27.09 -11.15 -4.38
N PHE A 67 27.97 -10.59 -5.22
CA PHE A 67 28.09 -10.93 -6.63
C PHE A 67 29.18 -12.00 -6.77
N PRO A 68 28.84 -13.27 -7.07
CA PRO A 68 29.85 -14.33 -7.18
C PRO A 68 30.83 -14.11 -8.33
N GLU A 69 30.40 -13.39 -9.38
CA GLU A 69 31.18 -13.03 -10.55
C GLU A 69 30.87 -11.56 -10.92
N ASP A 70 31.76 -10.93 -11.69
CA ASP A 70 31.55 -9.55 -12.16
C ASP A 70 30.38 -9.50 -13.16
N PRO A 71 29.28 -8.81 -12.84
CA PRO A 71 28.08 -8.76 -13.67
C PRO A 71 28.31 -8.08 -15.03
N LEU A 72 29.39 -7.34 -15.19
CA LEU A 72 29.72 -6.65 -16.44
C LEU A 72 30.38 -7.58 -17.47
N LEU A 73 30.88 -8.74 -17.06
CA LEU A 73 31.60 -9.67 -17.96
C LEU A 73 30.70 -10.24 -19.06
N SER A 74 29.40 -10.42 -18.79
CA SER A 74 28.44 -10.94 -19.76
C SER A 74 27.85 -9.87 -20.68
N LEU A 75 28.08 -8.59 -20.41
CA LEU A 75 27.43 -7.52 -21.16
C LEU A 75 28.05 -7.37 -22.56
N PRO A 76 27.21 -7.24 -23.61
CA PRO A 76 27.71 -6.97 -24.95
C PRO A 76 28.34 -5.57 -25.02
N LYS A 77 29.43 -5.44 -25.77
CA LYS A 77 30.07 -4.14 -26.00
C LYS A 77 29.16 -3.26 -26.85
N LEU A 78 28.99 -2.00 -26.44
CA LEU A 78 28.26 -1.01 -27.20
C LEU A 78 29.03 -0.59 -28.45
N THR A 79 28.32 -0.43 -29.56
CA THR A 79 28.88 0.05 -30.82
C THR A 79 29.04 1.56 -30.77
N MET A 80 30.12 2.12 -31.30
CA MET A 80 30.29 3.58 -31.42
C MET A 80 29.44 4.21 -32.53
N HIS A 81 29.00 3.39 -33.49
CA HIS A 81 28.23 3.81 -34.65
C HIS A 81 27.01 2.89 -34.79
N PRO A 82 25.97 3.12 -33.97
CA PRO A 82 24.74 2.33 -34.03
C PRO A 82 24.04 2.52 -35.39
N PRO A 83 23.38 1.47 -35.90
CA PRO A 83 22.59 1.58 -37.13
C PRO A 83 21.38 2.50 -36.93
N GLU A 84 20.79 2.93 -38.04
CA GLU A 84 19.52 3.67 -37.99
C GLU A 84 18.42 2.79 -37.40
N PHE A 85 17.52 3.38 -36.62
CA PHE A 85 16.43 2.65 -36.01
C PHE A 85 15.49 2.11 -37.08
N ILE A 86 15.23 0.79 -37.01
CA ILE A 86 14.24 0.12 -37.84
C ILE A 86 13.23 -0.51 -36.87
N PRO A 87 11.93 -0.14 -36.94
CA PRO A 87 10.93 -0.70 -36.04
C PRO A 87 10.89 -2.22 -36.20
N ASN A 88 11.06 -2.92 -35.09
CA ASN A 88 11.15 -4.38 -35.06
C ASN A 88 10.40 -4.89 -33.81
N GLY A 89 9.61 -5.94 -33.99
CA GLY A 89 8.94 -6.66 -32.91
C GLY A 89 8.08 -5.75 -32.04
N ARG A 90 8.41 -5.70 -30.75
CA ARG A 90 7.62 -4.96 -29.73
C ARG A 90 7.89 -3.45 -29.76
N LEU A 91 9.05 -3.03 -30.26
CA LEU A 91 9.45 -1.63 -30.27
C LEU A 91 9.10 -0.99 -31.61
N THR A 92 7.91 -0.38 -31.67
CA THR A 92 7.42 0.38 -32.83
C THR A 92 7.84 1.84 -32.75
N GLN A 93 7.77 2.55 -33.89
CA GLN A 93 8.09 3.99 -33.93
C GLN A 93 7.15 4.80 -33.02
N GLU A 94 5.84 4.49 -33.02
CA GLU A 94 4.84 5.17 -32.20
C GLU A 94 5.17 5.08 -30.70
N ARG A 95 5.52 3.87 -30.22
CA ARG A 95 5.93 3.64 -28.81
C ARG A 95 7.22 4.37 -28.47
N LEU A 96 8.14 4.46 -29.43
CA LEU A 96 9.41 5.16 -29.26
C LEU A 96 9.21 6.68 -29.18
N ASP A 97 8.30 7.22 -29.97
CA ASP A 97 7.92 8.64 -29.96
C ASP A 97 7.18 8.99 -28.65
N GLU A 98 6.31 8.11 -28.16
CA GLU A 98 5.60 8.26 -26.88
C GLU A 98 6.56 8.31 -25.68
N MET A 99 7.65 7.53 -25.70
CA MET A 99 8.67 7.56 -24.65
C MET A 99 9.41 8.90 -24.54
N ASN A 100 9.37 9.74 -25.59
CA ASN A 100 9.94 11.10 -25.58
C ASN A 100 11.36 11.16 -24.97
N ILE A 101 12.29 10.40 -25.55
CA ILE A 101 13.61 10.08 -24.96
C ILE A 101 14.51 11.31 -24.73
N ASN A 102 14.35 12.38 -25.49
CA ASN A 102 15.24 13.55 -25.46
C ASN A 102 14.46 14.88 -25.47
N PRO A 103 13.62 15.16 -24.45
CA PRO A 103 12.76 16.34 -24.45
C PRO A 103 13.57 17.63 -24.36
N ASP A 104 14.63 17.61 -23.54
CA ASP A 104 15.50 18.75 -23.26
C ASP A 104 16.66 18.90 -24.26
N LYS A 105 16.75 18.00 -25.25
CA LYS A 105 17.82 17.96 -26.26
C LYS A 105 19.23 17.91 -25.65
N TYR A 106 19.37 17.20 -24.52
CA TYR A 106 20.64 17.00 -23.85
C TYR A 106 21.54 16.01 -24.60
N LEU A 107 20.96 14.94 -25.14
CA LEU A 107 21.68 13.91 -25.86
C LEU A 107 22.10 14.38 -27.26
N TRP A 108 23.29 13.96 -27.69
CA TRP A 108 23.73 14.13 -29.08
C TRP A 108 22.94 13.23 -30.03
N PRO A 109 22.86 13.57 -31.33
CA PRO A 109 22.16 12.74 -32.31
C PRO A 109 22.66 11.29 -32.32
N GLU A 110 23.96 11.06 -32.17
CA GLU A 110 24.56 9.73 -32.10
C GLU A 110 24.23 8.99 -30.81
N GLU A 111 24.14 9.70 -29.67
CA GLU A 111 23.76 9.11 -28.38
C GLU A 111 22.29 8.73 -28.35
N GLU A 112 21.43 9.56 -28.96
CA GLU A 112 20.01 9.25 -29.11
C GLU A 112 19.83 7.98 -29.96
N LYS A 113 20.60 7.85 -31.05
CA LYS A 113 20.62 6.62 -31.86
C LYS A 113 21.13 5.41 -31.06
N LEU A 114 22.17 5.59 -30.25
CA LEU A 114 22.71 4.52 -29.42
C LEU A 114 21.66 4.04 -28.41
N PHE A 115 20.93 4.96 -27.81
CA PHE A 115 19.87 4.61 -26.87
C PHE A 115 18.74 3.84 -27.55
N LYS A 116 18.29 4.28 -28.73
CA LYS A 116 17.31 3.54 -29.55
C LYS A 116 17.80 2.12 -29.87
N TRP A 117 19.08 1.97 -30.20
CA TRP A 117 19.70 0.68 -30.46
C TRP A 117 19.72 -0.23 -29.22
N VAL A 118 20.06 0.30 -28.05
CA VAL A 118 20.04 -0.45 -26.79
C VAL A 118 18.63 -0.92 -26.43
N LEU A 119 17.63 -0.07 -26.60
CA LEU A 119 16.23 -0.46 -26.40
C LEU A 119 15.81 -1.56 -27.38
N GLN A 120 16.23 -1.47 -28.63
CA GLN A 120 15.93 -2.47 -29.65
C GLN A 120 16.55 -3.84 -29.34
N LEU A 121 17.78 -3.87 -28.84
CA LEU A 121 18.45 -5.10 -28.39
C LEU A 121 17.73 -5.76 -27.20
N ASN A 122 17.14 -4.95 -26.32
CA ASN A 122 16.47 -5.40 -25.11
C ASN A 122 14.94 -5.37 -25.22
N GLN A 123 14.39 -5.32 -26.43
CA GLN A 123 12.95 -5.12 -26.65
C GLN A 123 12.07 -6.19 -25.97
N ASP A 124 12.58 -7.40 -25.77
CA ASP A 124 11.84 -8.50 -25.14
C ASP A 124 11.67 -8.30 -23.63
N SER A 125 12.50 -7.45 -23.02
CA SER A 125 12.36 -7.03 -21.62
C SER A 125 11.33 -5.91 -21.42
N LEU A 126 10.92 -5.25 -22.50
CA LEU A 126 9.94 -4.16 -22.45
C LEU A 126 8.53 -4.76 -22.47
N VAL A 127 7.69 -4.23 -21.58
CA VAL A 127 6.29 -4.63 -21.40
C VAL A 127 5.40 -3.48 -21.83
N PHE A 128 4.79 -3.62 -23.01
CA PHE A 128 3.82 -2.66 -23.55
C PHE A 128 2.37 -3.12 -23.41
N GLU A 129 2.15 -4.43 -23.40
CA GLU A 129 0.84 -5.07 -23.30
C GLU A 129 0.86 -6.08 -22.16
N GLU A 130 -0.30 -6.40 -21.60
CA GLU A 130 -0.42 -7.40 -20.53
C GLU A 130 0.12 -8.77 -20.97
N GLU A 131 0.02 -9.12 -22.25
CA GLU A 131 0.59 -10.36 -22.81
C GLU A 131 2.13 -10.43 -22.69
N HIS A 132 2.79 -9.28 -22.54
CA HIS A 132 4.25 -9.21 -22.39
C HIS A 132 4.69 -9.31 -20.92
N CYS A 133 3.76 -9.26 -19.96
CA CYS A 133 4.09 -9.46 -18.56
C CYS A 133 4.36 -10.94 -18.27
N GLY A 134 5.27 -11.21 -17.33
CA GLY A 134 5.55 -12.59 -16.91
C GLY A 134 4.31 -13.25 -16.32
N THR A 135 4.08 -14.52 -16.65
CA THR A 135 3.02 -15.33 -16.04
C THR A 135 3.47 -15.80 -14.66
N LEU A 136 2.56 -15.78 -13.67
CA LEU A 136 2.76 -16.36 -12.33
C LEU A 136 2.76 -17.88 -12.36
#